data_AF-A0A7V6FZR0-F1
#
_entry.id   AF-A0A7V6FZR0-F1
#
_cell.length_a   1.000
_cell.length_b   1.000
_cell.length_c   1.000
_cell.angle_alpha   90.00
_cell.angle_beta   90.00
_cell.angle_gamma   90.00
#
_symmetry.space_group_name_H-M   'P 1'
#
loop_
_entity.id
_entity.type
_entity.pdbx_description
1 polymer ?
#
loop_
_entity_poly.entity_id
_entity_poly.type
_entity_poly.pdbx_seq_one_letter_code
_entity_poly.pdbx_strand_id
1 'polypeptide(L)'
;MFNIFLYRDFKIYLIFVTSILVLLMGLLDDIKNLKVLWKVIVEALVAILLISSGIKLEVGSLITHNTLLAFIIDGLITLIWIVGIINATNFIDGLDSLCINIVFWPVIGFLFLG
;
A
#
# COMPACT_ATOMS: atom_id res chain seq x y z
N MET A 1 24.55 5.43 21.98
CA MET A 1 24.85 4.68 20.73
C MET A 1 23.96 3.44 20.57
N PHE A 2 23.82 2.56 21.58
CA PHE A 2 23.00 1.33 21.52
C PHE A 2 21.50 1.53 21.18
N ASN A 3 20.84 2.55 21.77
CA ASN A 3 19.40 2.81 21.52
C ASN A 3 19.05 3.18 20.07
N ILE A 4 20.00 3.75 19.30
CA ILE A 4 19.78 4.14 17.90
C ILE A 4 19.68 2.89 17.01
N PHE A 5 20.49 1.86 17.29
CA PHE A 5 20.45 0.59 16.57
C PHE A 5 19.12 -0.13 16.84
N LEU A 6 18.75 -0.32 18.10
CA LEU A 6 17.49 -0.97 18.47
C LEU A 6 16.25 -0.28 17.89
N TYR A 7 16.22 1.06 17.91
CA TYR A 7 15.08 1.81 17.34
C TYR A 7 14.98 1.66 15.82
N ARG A 8 16.13 1.59 15.12
CA ARG A 8 16.17 1.33 13.68
C ARG A 8 15.71 -0.09 13.36
N ASP A 9 16.18 -1.07 14.11
CA ASP A 9 15.83 -2.49 13.92
C ASP A 9 14.32 -2.71 14.12
N PHE A 10 13.72 -2.04 15.12
CA PHE A 10 12.28 -2.06 15.35
C PHE A 10 11.47 -1.48 14.17
N LYS A 11 11.87 -0.33 13.62
CA LYS A 11 11.20 0.26 12.45
C LYS A 11 11.23 -0.65 11.24
N ILE A 12 12.38 -1.27 10.97
CA ILE A 12 12.54 -2.22 9.86
C ILE A 12 11.60 -3.41 10.06
N TYR A 13 11.57 -3.99 11.26
CA TYR A 13 10.65 -5.08 11.58
C TYR A 13 9.18 -4.68 11.37
N LEU A 14 8.80 -3.47 11.78
CA LEU A 14 7.44 -2.95 11.61
C LEU A 14 7.05 -2.81 10.13
N ILE A 15 7.96 -2.31 9.30
CA ILE A 15 7.77 -2.22 7.84
C ILE A 15 7.59 -3.62 7.24
N PHE A 16 8.40 -4.59 7.64
CA PHE A 16 8.27 -5.98 7.15
C PHE A 16 6.95 -6.62 7.57
N VAL A 17 6.53 -6.48 8.83
CA VAL A 17 5.26 -7.07 9.30
C VAL A 17 4.08 -6.43 8.58
N THR A 18 4.07 -5.11 8.46
CA THR A 18 2.98 -4.38 7.79
C THR A 18 2.91 -4.66 6.29
N SER A 19 4.05 -4.80 5.60
CA SER A 19 4.07 -5.16 4.18
C SER A 19 3.56 -6.58 3.94
N ILE A 20 3.90 -7.53 4.81
CA ILE A 20 3.34 -8.90 4.75
C ILE A 20 1.83 -8.88 4.97
N LEU A 21 1.32 -8.08 5.91
CA LEU A 21 -0.13 -7.96 6.15
C LEU A 21 -0.87 -7.43 4.92
N VAL A 22 -0.35 -6.39 4.27
CA VAL A 22 -0.92 -5.84 3.03
C VAL A 22 -0.87 -6.87 1.91
N LEU A 23 0.25 -7.59 1.77
CA LEU A 23 0.40 -8.65 0.77
C LEU A 23 -0.60 -9.79 0.97
N LEU A 24 -0.76 -10.28 2.20
CA LEU A 24 -1.72 -11.33 2.52
C LEU A 24 -3.17 -10.88 2.28
N MET A 25 -3.47 -9.62 2.60
CA MET A 25 -4.77 -9.03 2.32
C MET A 25 -5.03 -8.93 0.80
N GLY A 26 -4.04 -8.56 0.00
CA GLY A 26 -4.14 -8.54 -1.47
C GLY A 26 -4.38 -9.95 -2.03
N LEU A 27 -3.63 -10.94 -1.55
CA LEU A 27 -3.81 -12.34 -1.96
C LEU A 27 -5.17 -12.90 -1.55
N LEU A 28 -5.68 -12.52 -0.38
CA LEU A 28 -7.04 -12.90 0.07
C LEU A 28 -8.12 -12.25 -0.79
N ASP A 29 -7.88 -11.03 -1.25
CA ASP A 29 -8.81 -10.35 -2.15
C ASP A 29 -8.92 -11.07 -3.50
N ASP A 30 -7.80 -11.47 -4.10
CA ASP A 30 -7.80 -12.21 -5.37
C ASP A 30 -8.65 -13.49 -5.29
N ILE A 31 -8.65 -14.15 -4.13
CA ILE A 31 -9.39 -15.40 -3.91
C ILE A 31 -10.88 -15.14 -3.58
N LYS A 32 -11.17 -14.12 -2.77
CA LYS A 32 -12.51 -13.93 -2.16
C LYS A 32 -13.30 -12.75 -2.73
N ASN A 33 -12.74 -11.95 -3.63
CA ASN A 33 -13.33 -10.70 -4.14
C ASN A 33 -13.87 -9.83 -2.99
N LEU A 34 -12.97 -9.32 -2.15
CA LEU A 34 -13.34 -8.51 -1.00
C LEU A 34 -13.90 -7.16 -1.46
N LYS A 35 -14.91 -6.66 -0.74
CA LYS A 35 -15.43 -5.30 -1.00
C LYS A 35 -14.32 -4.29 -0.78
N VAL A 36 -14.20 -3.33 -1.71
CA VAL A 36 -13.20 -2.25 -1.69
C VAL A 36 -13.12 -1.53 -0.33
N LEU A 37 -14.25 -1.35 0.36
CA LEU A 37 -14.27 -0.73 1.69
C LEU A 37 -13.42 -1.47 2.73
N TRP A 38 -13.44 -2.80 2.74
CA TRP A 38 -12.63 -3.58 3.68
C TRP A 38 -11.15 -3.44 3.39
N LYS A 39 -10.78 -3.27 2.11
CA LYS A 39 -9.40 -3.08 1.70
C LYS A 39 -8.82 -1.81 2.25
N VAL A 40 -9.52 -0.71 1.99
CA VAL A 40 -9.12 0.63 2.41
C VAL A 40 -9.05 0.73 3.93
N ILE A 41 -9.94 0.05 4.68
CA ILE A 41 -9.87 0.02 6.15
C ILE A 41 -8.58 -0.64 6.64
N VAL A 42 -8.20 -1.79 6.08
CA VAL A 42 -6.97 -2.50 6.46
C VAL A 42 -5.74 -1.68 6.10
N GLU A 43 -5.69 -1.12 4.89
CA GLU A 43 -4.60 -0.26 4.44
C GLU A 43 -4.47 1.00 5.30
N ALA A 44 -5.59 1.62 5.68
CA ALA A 44 -5.60 2.78 6.57
C ALA A 44 -5.10 2.43 7.99
N LEU A 45 -5.50 1.28 8.54
CA LEU A 45 -4.99 0.82 9.83
C LEU A 45 -3.49 0.58 9.79
N VAL A 46 -2.99 -0.05 8.72
CA VAL A 46 -1.55 -0.24 8.51
C VAL A 46 -0.82 1.10 8.42
N ALA A 47 -1.36 2.05 7.65
CA ALA A 47 -0.78 3.38 7.51
C ALA A 47 -0.73 4.11 8.86
N ILE A 48 -1.80 4.07 9.66
CA ILE A 48 -1.85 4.69 10.99
C ILE A 48 -0.80 4.07 11.93
N LEU A 49 -0.61 2.74 11.90
CA LEU A 49 0.41 2.07 12.69
C LEU A 49 1.82 2.56 12.33
N LEU A 50 2.14 2.66 11.04
CA LEU A 50 3.42 3.18 10.56
C LEU A 50 3.62 4.64 10.99
N ILE A 51 2.62 5.50 10.82
CA ILE A 51 2.69 6.91 11.22
C ILE A 51 2.92 7.04 12.73
N SER A 52 2.23 6.23 13.55
CA SER A 52 2.37 6.23 15.02
C SER A 52 3.79 5.82 15.47
N SER A 53 4.46 4.96 14.70
CA SER A 53 5.85 4.55 14.94
C SER A 53 6.88 5.59 14.46
N GLY A 54 6.42 6.71 13.90
CA GLY A 54 7.28 7.75 13.33
C GLY A 54 7.85 7.37 11.96
N ILE A 55 7.16 6.48 11.22
CA ILE A 55 7.43 6.21 9.81
C ILE A 55 6.41 7.03 9.01
N LYS A 56 6.84 8.20 8.57
CA LYS A 56 6.03 9.15 7.83
C LYS A 56 6.91 9.99 6.90
N LEU A 57 6.29 10.60 5.91
CA LEU A 57 6.93 11.59 5.05
C LEU A 57 7.11 12.89 5.84
N GLU A 58 8.31 13.47 5.83
CA GLU A 58 8.63 14.72 6.55
C GLU A 58 8.52 15.93 5.62
N VAL A 59 7.30 16.22 5.16
CA VAL A 59 7.03 17.29 4.17
C VAL A 59 6.46 18.54 4.85
N GLY A 60 5.75 18.35 5.97
CA GLY A 60 5.11 19.41 6.75
C GLY A 60 6.09 20.43 7.29
N SER A 61 7.33 20.03 7.60
CA SER A 61 8.39 20.95 8.03
C SER A 61 8.80 21.96 6.96
N LEU A 62 8.57 21.65 5.68
CA LEU A 62 8.79 22.55 4.54
C LEU A 62 7.61 23.50 4.33
N ILE A 63 6.42 23.15 4.82
CA ILE A 63 5.17 23.90 4.60
C ILE A 63 4.88 24.84 5.76
N THR A 64 5.23 24.46 7.00
CA THR A 64 4.90 25.23 8.19
C THR A 64 5.98 25.11 9.27
N HIS A 65 6.15 26.18 10.04
CA HIS A 65 7.00 26.19 11.23
C HIS A 65 6.28 25.67 12.49
N ASN A 66 4.96 25.42 12.42
CA ASN A 66 4.21 24.84 13.52
C ASN A 66 4.39 23.31 13.53
N THR A 67 5.06 22.79 14.57
CA THR A 67 5.41 21.36 14.68
C THR A 67 4.19 20.45 14.74
N LEU A 68 3.09 20.88 15.37
CA LEU A 68 1.85 20.11 15.47
C LEU A 68 1.15 20.05 14.11
N LEU A 69 1.08 21.19 13.42
CA LEU A 69 0.49 21.25 12.08
C LEU A 69 1.32 20.44 11.08
N ALA A 70 2.66 20.53 11.15
CA ALA A 70 3.57 19.73 10.34
C ALA A 70 3.35 18.22 10.56
N PHE A 71 3.21 17.77 11.81
CA PHE A 71 2.94 16.36 12.13
C PHE A 71 1.62 15.86 11.52
N ILE A 72 0.56 16.68 11.58
CA ILE A 72 -0.75 16.33 11.00
C ILE A 72 -0.64 16.23 9.48
N ILE A 73 0.03 17.19 8.83
CA ILE A 73 0.24 17.20 7.39
C ILE A 73 1.04 15.96 6.96
N ASP A 74 2.15 15.67 7.65
CA ASP A 74 2.99 14.49 7.41
C ASP A 74 2.16 13.20 7.49
N GLY A 75 1.35 13.06 8.55
CA GLY A 75 0.49 11.90 8.76
C GLY A 75 -0.55 11.75 7.66
N LEU A 76 -1.27 12.82 7.31
CA LEU A 76 -2.30 12.79 6.27
C LEU A 76 -1.72 12.46 4.89
N ILE A 77 -0.60 13.09 4.51
CA ILE A 77 0.08 12.81 3.25
C ILE A 77 0.54 11.35 3.23
N THR A 78 1.16 10.87 4.32
CA THR A 78 1.62 9.47 4.40
C THR A 78 0.46 8.48 4.28
N LEU A 79 -0.68 8.77 4.91
CA LEU A 79 -1.87 7.91 4.83
C LEU A 79 -2.42 7.83 3.40
N ILE A 80 -2.60 8.98 2.76
CA ILE A 80 -3.05 9.05 1.36
C ILE A 80 -2.02 8.39 0.45
N TRP A 81 -0.72 8.54 0.73
CA TRP A 81 0.35 7.95 -0.06
C TRP A 81 0.33 6.42 -0.02
N ILE A 82 0.21 5.83 1.18
CA ILE A 82 0.18 4.37 1.35
C ILE A 82 -1.06 3.78 0.69
N VAL A 83 -2.26 4.25 1.06
CA VAL A 83 -3.54 3.76 0.50
C VAL A 83 -3.60 4.03 -1.00
N GLY A 84 -3.14 5.21 -1.44
CA GLY A 84 -3.14 5.62 -2.84
C GLY A 84 -2.22 4.76 -3.70
N ILE A 85 -1.00 4.48 -3.25
CA ILE A 85 -0.08 3.60 -3.99
C ILE A 85 -0.64 2.18 -4.08
N ILE A 86 -1.10 1.59 -2.98
CA ILE A 86 -1.61 0.21 -2.97
C ILE A 86 -2.83 0.07 -3.89
N ASN A 87 -3.77 1.01 -3.81
CA ASN A 87 -4.95 0.97 -4.66
C ASN A 87 -4.63 1.29 -6.13
N ALA A 88 -3.66 2.17 -6.40
CA ALA A 88 -3.22 2.47 -7.76
C ALA A 88 -2.51 1.29 -8.42
N THR A 89 -1.66 0.56 -7.69
CA THR A 89 -1.01 -0.66 -8.21
C THR A 89 -2.05 -1.73 -8.53
N ASN A 90 -3.01 -1.96 -7.63
CA ASN A 90 -4.11 -2.92 -7.86
C ASN A 90 -4.99 -2.52 -9.07
N PHE A 91 -5.20 -1.21 -9.28
CA PHE A 91 -5.96 -0.71 -10.43
C PHE A 91 -5.24 -0.93 -11.76
N ILE A 92 -3.93 -0.72 -11.81
CA ILE A 92 -3.11 -0.98 -13.00
C ILE A 92 -3.05 -2.48 -13.29
N ASP A 93 -2.79 -3.31 -12.28
CA ASP A 93 -2.72 -4.77 -12.45
C ASP A 93 -4.05 -5.34 -12.93
N GLY A 94 -5.18 -4.83 -12.44
CA GLY A 94 -6.51 -5.23 -12.90
C GLY A 94 -6.78 -4.88 -14.38
N LEU A 95 -6.22 -3.79 -14.88
CA LEU A 95 -6.32 -3.41 -16.30
C LEU A 95 -5.42 -4.31 -17.16
N ASP A 96 -4.16 -4.51 -16.77
CA ASP A 96 -3.19 -5.28 -17.56
C ASP A 96 -3.53 -6.78 -17.59
N SER A 97 -3.92 -7.36 -16.45
CA SER A 97 -4.33 -8.76 -16.37
C SER A 97 -5.64 -9.04 -17.12
N LEU A 98 -6.57 -8.08 -17.18
CA LEU A 98 -7.79 -8.21 -17.99
C LEU A 98 -7.48 -8.12 -19.48
N CYS A 99 -6.63 -7.18 -19.91
CA CYS A 99 -6.21 -7.04 -21.31
C CYS A 99 -5.51 -8.30 -21.83
N ILE A 100 -4.63 -8.89 -21.02
CA ILE A 100 -3.94 -10.16 -21.36
C ILE A 100 -4.95 -11.28 -21.59
N ASN A 101 -5.93 -11.46 -20.69
CA ASN A 101 -6.93 -12.52 -20.82
C ASN A 101 -7.81 -12.35 -22.08
N ILE A 102 -8.24 -11.13 -22.39
CA ILE A 102 -9.11 -10.87 -23.56
C ILE A 102 -8.39 -11.15 -24.89
N VAL A 103 -7.07 -10.99 -24.95
CA VAL A 103 -6.28 -11.30 -26.16
C VAL A 103 -5.87 -12.77 -26.21
N PHE A 104 -5.54 -13.37 -25.07
CA PHE A 104 -4.99 -14.72 -24.98
C PHE A 104 -6.00 -15.81 -25.41
N TRP A 105 -7.24 -15.77 -24.90
CA TRP A 105 -8.25 -16.78 -25.21
C TRP A 105 -8.67 -16.83 -26.70
N PRO A 106 -8.93 -15.69 -27.38
CA PRO A 106 -9.26 -15.70 -28.80
C PRO A 106 -8.10 -16.15 -29.68
N VAL A 107 -6.86 -15.76 -29.38
CA VAL A 107 -5.66 -16.17 -30.14
C VAL A 107 -5.50 -17.68 -30.13
N ILE A 108 -5.71 -18.32 -28.97
CA ILE A 108 -5.74 -19.78 -28.86
C ILE A 108 -6.87 -20.37 -29.71
N GLY A 109 -8.07 -19.79 -29.65
CA GLY A 109 -9.21 -20.24 -30.46
C GLY A 109 -8.94 -20.18 -31.96
N PHE A 110 -8.34 -19.10 -32.45
CA PHE A 110 -7.95 -18.96 -33.86
C PHE A 110 -6.86 -19.96 -34.28
N LEU A 111 -5.97 -20.34 -33.36
CA LEU A 111 -4.94 -21.37 -33.58
C LEU A 111 -5.51 -22.78 -33.75
N PHE A 112 -6.70 -23.07 -33.22
CA PHE A 112 -7.39 -24.36 -33.38
C PHE A 112 -8.40 -24.38 -34.53
N LEU A 113 -8.79 -23.21 -35.04
CA LEU A 113 -9.76 -23.05 -36.13
C LEU A 113 -9.10 -22.83 -37.51
N GLY A 114 -7.79 -22.63 -37.56
CA GLY A 114 -6.97 -22.65 -38.79
C GLY A 114 -6.17 -23.94 -38.90
#